data_AF-A0A351PT15-F1
#
_entry.id   AF-A0A351PT15-F1
#
_cell.length_a   1.000
_cell.length_b   1.000
_cell.length_c   1.000
_cell.angle_alpha   90.00
_cell.angle_beta   90.00
_cell.angle_gamma   90.00
#
_symmetry.space_group_name_H-M   'P 1'
#
loop_
_entity.id
_entity.type
_entity.pdbx_description
1 polymer ?
#
loop_
_entity_poly.entity_id
_entity_poly.type
_entity_poly.pdbx_seq_one_letter_code
_entity_poly.pdbx_strand_id
1 'polypeptide(L)'
;RMNMVQANDMLSIDDVNDILSINIIGIVPDDSNIIVATNKGEPLVGGDTLAGQAYSNIVKRILGEEVPFLDLTPKKTFIQKITGLFGNKNKQ
;
A
#
# COMPACT_ATOMS: atom_id res chain seq x y z
N ARG A 1 -6.28 -6.19 3.09
CA ARG A 1 -6.39 -5.48 4.38
C ARG A 1 -6.63 -3.98 4.22
N MET A 2 -6.17 -3.33 3.14
CA MET A 2 -6.53 -1.94 2.81
C MET A 2 -8.06 -1.70 2.72
N ASN A 3 -8.82 -2.71 2.31
CA ASN A 3 -10.28 -2.66 2.30
C ASN A 3 -10.89 -2.45 3.70
N MET A 4 -10.19 -2.84 4.79
CA MET A 4 -10.67 -2.61 6.17
C MET A 4 -10.49 -1.16 6.61
N VAL A 5 -9.40 -0.50 6.18
CA VAL A 5 -9.22 0.95 6.34
C VAL A 5 -10.32 1.70 5.58
N GLN A 6 -10.63 1.27 4.34
CA GLN A 6 -11.72 1.85 3.56
C GLN A 6 -13.12 1.57 4.14
N ALA A 7 -13.27 0.47 4.89
CA ALA A 7 -14.52 0.10 5.55
C ALA A 7 -14.70 0.77 6.92
N ASN A 8 -13.77 1.64 7.34
CA ASN A 8 -13.75 2.29 8.66
C ASN A 8 -13.58 1.30 9.84
N ASP A 9 -13.15 0.07 9.56
CA ASP A 9 -12.82 -0.95 10.57
C ASP A 9 -11.40 -0.75 11.14
N MET A 10 -10.61 0.14 10.53
CA MET A 10 -9.27 0.52 10.94
C MET A 10 -9.10 2.03 10.79
N LEU A 11 -8.28 2.64 11.66
CA LEU A 11 -7.93 4.06 11.57
C LEU A 11 -7.29 4.38 10.22
N SER A 12 -7.69 5.50 9.63
CA SER A 12 -7.07 6.03 8.43
C SER A 12 -5.75 6.74 8.76
N ILE A 13 -4.96 7.04 7.73
CA ILE A 13 -3.72 7.81 7.88
C ILE A 13 -4.01 9.23 8.36
N ASP A 14 -5.12 9.81 7.90
CA ASP A 14 -5.56 11.14 8.28
C ASP A 14 -5.94 11.18 9.77
N ASP A 15 -6.65 10.17 10.28
CA ASP A 15 -6.97 10.06 11.71
C ASP A 15 -5.71 9.96 12.58
N VAL A 16 -4.72 9.18 12.12
CA VAL A 16 -3.44 9.03 12.84
C VAL A 16 -2.67 10.36 12.89
N ASN A 17 -2.65 11.11 11.79
CA ASN A 17 -2.04 12.45 11.76
C ASN A 17 -2.76 13.42 12.70
N ASP A 18 -4.09 13.44 12.69
CA ASP A 18 -4.89 14.35 13.51
C ASP A 18 -4.69 14.09 15.01
N ILE A 19 -4.62 12.80 15.41
CA ILE A 19 -4.45 12.42 16.82
C ILE A 19 -3.02 12.69 17.30
N LEU A 20 -2.02 12.25 16.54
CA LEU A 20 -0.62 12.26 17.01
C LEU A 20 0.10 13.57 16.72
N SER A 21 -0.36 14.36 15.74
CA SER A 21 0.25 15.63 15.33
C SER A 21 1.77 15.53 15.05
N ILE A 22 2.19 14.44 14.41
CA ILE A 22 3.58 14.19 14.01
C ILE A 22 3.67 13.99 12.50
N ASN A 23 4.86 14.25 11.94
CA ASN A 23 5.10 14.01 10.52
C ASN A 23 5.26 12.51 10.25
N ILE A 24 4.32 11.91 9.52
CA ILE A 24 4.43 10.53 9.06
C ILE A 24 5.51 10.44 7.98
N ILE A 25 6.46 9.51 8.16
CA ILE A 25 7.57 9.29 7.20
C ILE A 25 7.35 8.10 6.27
N GLY A 26 6.29 7.32 6.48
CA GLY A 26 5.96 6.20 5.61
C GLY A 26 4.80 5.36 6.12
N ILE A 27 4.23 4.57 5.21
CA ILE A 27 3.16 3.62 5.46
C ILE A 27 3.61 2.29 4.87
N VAL A 28 3.70 1.25 5.69
CA VAL A 28 4.08 -0.08 5.26
C VAL A 28 2.80 -0.93 5.16
N PRO A 29 2.42 -1.41 3.96
CA PRO A 29 1.25 -2.27 3.83
C PRO A 29 1.54 -3.63 4.48
N ASP A 30 0.49 -4.25 5.01
CA ASP A 30 0.58 -5.64 5.47
C ASP A 30 0.80 -6.56 4.26
N ASP A 31 1.93 -7.26 4.27
CA ASP A 31 2.47 -8.04 3.16
C ASP A 31 2.98 -9.40 3.67
N SER A 32 2.51 -10.50 3.08
CA SER A 32 2.92 -11.85 3.46
C SER A 32 4.42 -12.11 3.23
N ASN A 33 5.05 -11.35 2.34
CA ASN A 33 6.48 -11.45 2.10
C ASN A 33 7.32 -11.04 3.33
N ILE A 34 6.77 -10.24 4.26
CA ILE A 34 7.45 -9.90 5.53
C ILE A 34 7.69 -11.16 6.37
N ILE A 35 6.71 -12.07 6.41
CA ILE A 35 6.81 -13.34 7.14
C ILE A 35 7.86 -14.23 6.48
N VAL A 36 7.84 -14.30 5.14
CA VAL A 36 8.81 -15.09 4.37
C VAL A 36 10.24 -14.58 4.59
N ALA A 37 10.44 -13.27 4.51
CA ALA A 37 11.74 -12.61 4.74
C ALA A 37 12.28 -12.89 6.15
N THR A 38 11.41 -12.75 7.17
CA THR A 38 11.75 -13.05 8.57
C THR A 38 12.20 -14.50 8.74
N ASN A 39 11.48 -15.45 8.17
CA ASN A 39 11.80 -16.88 8.28
C ASN A 39 13.08 -17.27 7.54
N LYS A 40 13.43 -16.55 6.46
CA LYS A 40 14.66 -16.78 5.69
C LYS A 40 15.89 -16.07 6.27
N GLY A 41 15.68 -15.07 7.13
CA GLY A 41 16.76 -14.19 7.60
C GLY A 41 17.29 -13.24 6.51
N GLU A 42 16.48 -12.97 5.49
CA GLU A 42 16.84 -12.10 4.36
C GLU A 42 16.03 -10.80 4.44
N PRO A 43 16.66 -9.61 4.37
CA PRO A 43 15.93 -8.35 4.36
C PRO A 43 14.99 -8.23 3.16
N LEU A 44 13.77 -7.74 3.42
CA LEU A 44 12.77 -7.47 2.38
C LEU A 44 12.98 -6.10 1.70
N VAL A 45 13.65 -5.16 2.37
CA VAL A 45 14.00 -3.85 1.81
C VAL A 45 14.92 -4.01 0.60
N GLY A 46 14.68 -3.24 -0.47
CA GLY A 46 15.39 -3.38 -1.75
C GLY A 46 14.85 -4.49 -2.67
N GLY A 47 13.89 -5.30 -2.22
CA GLY A 47 13.17 -6.26 -3.06
C GLY A 47 12.00 -5.65 -3.82
N ASP A 48 11.47 -6.39 -4.81
CA ASP A 48 10.32 -5.98 -5.63
C ASP A 48 8.97 -6.31 -4.96
N THR A 49 8.80 -5.85 -3.73
CA THR A 49 7.55 -5.97 -2.97
C THR A 49 7.05 -4.59 -2.56
N LEU A 50 5.74 -4.44 -2.35
CA LEU A 50 5.19 -3.15 -1.91
C LEU A 50 5.74 -2.75 -0.54
N ALA A 51 5.87 -3.70 0.39
CA ALA A 51 6.50 -3.44 1.68
C ALA A 51 8.01 -3.11 1.54
N GLY A 52 8.73 -3.75 0.62
CA GLY A 52 10.16 -3.49 0.38
C GLY A 52 10.40 -2.09 -0.19
N GLN A 53 9.53 -1.67 -1.12
CA GLN A 53 9.50 -0.31 -1.64
C GLN A 53 9.12 0.71 -0.56
N ALA A 54 8.15 0.39 0.31
CA ALA A 54 7.74 1.25 1.41
C ALA A 54 8.89 1.53 2.40
N TYR A 55 9.59 0.47 2.83
CA TYR A 55 10.78 0.60 3.68
C TYR A 55 11.88 1.40 3.00
N SER A 56 12.12 1.18 1.70
CA SER A 56 13.14 1.93 0.95
C SER A 56 12.83 3.42 0.90
N ASN A 57 11.56 3.79 0.70
CA ASN A 57 11.13 5.20 0.71
C ASN A 57 11.24 5.83 2.10
N ILE A 58 10.96 5.07 3.17
CA ILE A 58 11.19 5.53 4.55
C ILE A 58 12.66 5.85 4.78
N VAL A 59 13.57 4.96 4.38
CA VAL A 59 15.02 5.19 4.51
C VAL A 59 15.44 6.46 3.77
N LYS A 60 14.98 6.65 2.53
CA LYS A 60 15.27 7.87 1.74
C LYS A 60 14.79 9.15 2.45
N ARG A 61 13.58 9.14 3.05
CA ARG A 61 13.09 10.29 3.83
C ARG A 61 13.90 10.55 5.09
N ILE A 62 14.36 9.50 5.77
CA ILE A 62 15.28 9.64 6.92
C ILE A 62 16.60 10.28 6.49
N LEU A 63 17.08 9.99 5.29
CA LEU A 63 18.27 10.61 4.70
C LEU A 63 18.03 12.03 4.15
N GLY A 64 16.81 12.54 4.25
CA GLY A 64 16.44 13.90 3.83
C GLY A 64 15.94 14.02 2.40
N GLU A 65 15.71 12.91 1.69
CA GLU A 65 15.14 12.93 0.34
C GLU A 65 13.62 13.11 0.38
N GLU A 66 13.09 13.98 -0.49
CA GLU A 66 11.64 14.07 -0.71
C GLU A 66 11.19 12.98 -1.70
N VAL A 67 10.47 11.99 -1.17
CA VAL A 67 9.92 10.88 -1.95
C VAL A 67 8.39 10.89 -1.85
N PRO A 68 7.64 10.68 -2.93
CA PRO A 68 6.19 10.51 -2.87
C PRO A 68 5.79 9.28 -2.05
N PHE A 69 4.65 9.35 -1.36
CA PHE A 69 4.08 8.16 -0.73
C PHE A 69 3.63 7.16 -1.79
N LEU A 70 3.69 5.87 -1.44
CA LEU A 70 3.18 4.82 -2.32
C LEU A 70 1.66 4.95 -2.43
N ASP A 71 1.16 4.88 -3.67
CA ASP A 71 -0.27 4.72 -3.90
C ASP A 71 -0.67 3.29 -3.57
N LEU A 72 -1.24 3.15 -2.37
CA LEU A 72 -1.74 1.88 -1.85
C LEU A 72 -3.19 1.61 -2.32
N THR A 73 -3.80 2.45 -3.16
CA THR A 73 -5.14 2.14 -3.65
C THR A 73 -5.09 0.94 -4.62
N PRO A 74 -6.03 -0.03 -4.50
CA PRO A 74 -6.11 -1.12 -5.45
C PRO A 74 -6.43 -0.56 -6.84
N LYS A 75 -5.45 -0.54 -7.74
CA LYS A 75 -5.63 -0.11 -9.13
C LYS A 75 -6.68 -1.01 -9.79
N LYS A 76 -7.84 -0.45 -10.12
CA LYS A 76 -8.78 -1.12 -11.04
C LYS A 76 -8.07 -1.28 -12.38
N THR A 77 -7.71 -2.51 -12.73
CA THR A 77 -7.07 -2.83 -14.01
C THR A 77 -7.99 -2.38 -15.14
N PHE A 78 -7.46 -1.65 -16.13
CA PHE A 78 -8.23 -1.16 -17.28
C PHE A 78 -9.05 -2.26 -17.99
N ILE A 79 -8.59 -3.51 -17.92
CA ILE A 79 -9.29 -4.70 -18.42
C ILE A 79 -10.63 -4.92 -17.71
N GLN A 80 -10.73 -4.67 -16.39
CA GLN A 80 -11.98 -4.81 -15.63
C GLN A 80 -13.04 -3.77 -16.03
N LYS A 81 -12.61 -2.58 -16.50
CA LYS A 81 -13.53 -1.57 -17.06
C LYS A 81 -14.05 -1.98 -18.44
N ILE A 82 -13.21 -2.59 -19.27
CA ILE A 82 -13.60 -3.05 -20.62
C ILE A 82 -14.51 -4.28 -20.54
N THR A 83 -14.20 -5.28 -19.70
CA THR A 83 -15.06 -6.47 -19.56
C THR A 83 -16.42 -6.16 -18.96
N GLY A 84 -16.53 -5.17 -18.06
CA GLY A 84 -17.80 -4.71 -17.51
C GLY A 84 -18.74 -4.04 -18.54
N LEU A 85 -18.19 -3.44 -19.59
CA LEU A 85 -18.98 -2.82 -20.68
C LEU A 85 -19.46 -3.85 -21.72
N PHE A 86 -18.69 -4.91 -21.96
CA PHE A 86 -19.06 -5.98 -22.90
C PHE A 86 -19.98 -7.06 -22.29
N GLY A 87 -19.94 -7.25 -20.97
CA GLY A 87 -20.78 -8.25 -20.27
C GLY A 87 -22.26 -7.87 -20.12
N ASN A 88 -22.62 -6.59 -20.31
CA ASN A 88 -23.98 -6.09 -20.05
C ASN A 88 -24.92 -6.12 -21.27
N LYS A 89 -24.51 -6.71 -22.41
CA LYS A 89 -25.34 -6.82 -23.63
C LYS A 89 -26.01 -8.18 -23.86
N ASN A 90 -25.80 -9.18 -23.00
CA ASN A 90 -26.35 -10.54 -23.19
C ASN A 90 -27.41 -10.95 -22.16
N LYS A 91 -28.17 -9.98 -21.63
CA LYS A 91 -29.46 -10.25 -20.96
C LYS A 91 -30.56 -9.46 -21.68
N GLN A 92 -31.00 -9.99 -22.82
CA GLN A 92 -32.40 -9.92 -23.27
C GLN A 92 -32.90 -11.36 -23.34
#